data_AF-A0A9W9DI25-F1
#
_entry.id   AF-A0A9W9DI25-F1
#
_cell.length_a   1.000
_cell.length_b   1.000
_cell.length_c   1.000
_cell.angle_alpha   90.00
_cell.angle_beta   90.00
_cell.angle_gamma   90.00
#
_symmetry.space_group_name_H-M   'P 1'
#
loop_
_entity.id
_entity.type
_entity.pdbx_description
1 polymer ?
#
loop_
_entity_poly.entity_id
_entity_poly.type
_entity_poly.pdbx_seq_one_letter_code
_entity_poly.pdbx_strand_id
1 'polypeptide(L)'
;MTLNFKSASSPSPDSPSIFQKHPRFYFSDGNVVFRVEDTLYRIHRYFFQRDSPIFETMFSLPPPIDARPEGEEEDRPIQLEGIECRDFDRLLSVMYPKSFNAYESSTTEEWTSVLKLATRWDFDSIRELAVESLTSSASPADLIILAHRYDVSQWLLPEYMELCVRDEPLSLEEGRKLGVNTVVAINQIRHQIRYRSNLNRHNDAIAELVQSVFITGLVELTK
;
A
#
# COMPACT_ATOMS: atom_id res chain seq x y z
N MET A 1 -11.85 -4.16 -8.72
CA MET A 1 -11.01 -5.36 -8.46
C MET A 1 -11.90 -6.35 -7.72
N THR A 2 -12.29 -7.45 -8.35
CA THR A 2 -13.24 -8.41 -7.76
C THR A 2 -12.53 -9.23 -6.70
N LEU A 3 -12.94 -9.15 -5.43
CA LEU A 3 -12.55 -10.13 -4.43
C LEU A 3 -13.02 -11.50 -4.94
N ASN A 4 -12.07 -12.38 -5.25
CA ASN A 4 -12.35 -13.75 -5.67
C ASN A 4 -12.85 -14.55 -4.45
N PHE A 5 -14.15 -14.50 -4.19
CA PHE A 5 -14.82 -15.45 -3.31
C PHE A 5 -15.14 -16.70 -4.12
N LYS A 6 -14.22 -17.67 -4.13
CA LYS A 6 -14.57 -19.03 -4.57
C LYS A 6 -15.18 -19.78 -3.41
N SER A 7 -16.31 -20.43 -3.68
CA SER A 7 -16.91 -21.42 -2.79
C SER A 7 -15.86 -22.42 -2.35
N ALA A 8 -15.62 -22.49 -1.04
CA ALA A 8 -14.60 -23.34 -0.45
C ALA A 8 -14.79 -24.79 -0.90
N SER A 9 -13.71 -25.36 -1.44
CA SER A 9 -13.52 -26.81 -1.48
C SER A 9 -13.68 -27.34 -0.05
N SER A 10 -14.61 -28.27 0.13
CA SER A 10 -14.88 -28.91 1.42
C SER A 10 -13.58 -29.47 2.01
N PRO A 11 -13.15 -29.09 3.21
CA PRO A 11 -12.02 -29.71 3.86
C PRO A 11 -12.43 -31.08 4.42
N SER A 12 -11.52 -32.04 4.29
CA SER A 12 -11.60 -33.40 4.86
C SER A 12 -11.80 -33.35 6.39
N PRO A 13 -12.47 -34.33 7.02
CA PRO A 13 -12.99 -34.20 8.39
C PRO A 13 -11.96 -34.40 9.52
N ASP A 14 -10.69 -34.69 9.23
CA ASP A 14 -9.76 -35.23 10.22
C ASP A 14 -8.47 -34.41 10.32
N SER A 15 -8.52 -33.27 11.01
CA SER A 15 -7.43 -32.64 11.79
C SER A 15 -7.96 -31.32 12.39
N PRO A 16 -8.00 -31.13 13.72
CA PRO A 16 -8.26 -29.81 14.26
C PRO A 16 -7.04 -28.94 13.96
N SER A 17 -7.12 -28.13 12.92
CA SER A 17 -6.17 -27.04 12.73
C SER A 17 -6.31 -26.11 13.93
N ILE A 18 -5.45 -26.30 14.94
CA ILE A 18 -5.40 -25.42 16.11
C ILE A 18 -4.83 -24.09 15.61
N PHE A 19 -5.69 -23.23 15.11
CA PHE A 19 -5.29 -21.88 14.75
C PHE A 19 -4.87 -21.14 16.02
N GLN A 20 -3.78 -20.38 15.92
CA GLN A 20 -3.25 -19.65 17.06
C GLN A 20 -3.97 -18.31 17.18
N LYS A 21 -4.40 -17.94 18.40
CA LYS A 21 -5.01 -16.64 18.65
C LYS A 21 -3.91 -15.59 18.71
N HIS A 22 -4.10 -14.49 17.97
CA HIS A 22 -3.11 -13.42 17.95
C HIS A 22 -2.96 -12.82 19.37
N PRO A 23 -1.74 -12.64 19.91
CA PRO A 23 -1.54 -12.24 21.31
C PRO A 23 -2.06 -10.84 21.65
N ARG A 24 -2.11 -9.94 20.65
CA ARG A 24 -2.57 -8.55 20.81
C ARG A 24 -3.96 -8.30 20.22
N PHE A 25 -4.14 -8.59 18.94
CA PHE A 25 -5.38 -8.34 18.18
C PHE A 25 -6.41 -9.47 18.29
N TYR A 26 -6.58 -9.99 19.49
CA TYR A 26 -7.63 -10.95 19.81
C TYR A 26 -8.39 -10.44 21.04
N PHE A 27 -9.45 -9.68 20.78
CA PHE A 27 -10.25 -9.00 21.77
C PHE A 27 -11.46 -9.86 22.18
N SER A 28 -11.74 -9.93 23.48
CA SER A 28 -12.89 -10.69 24.02
C SER A 28 -14.24 -10.13 23.55
N ASP A 29 -14.31 -8.82 23.35
CA ASP A 29 -15.48 -8.06 22.88
C ASP A 29 -15.51 -7.88 21.34
N GLY A 30 -14.49 -8.39 20.64
CA GLY A 30 -14.48 -8.39 19.18
C GLY A 30 -15.65 -9.18 18.60
N ASN A 31 -16.21 -8.67 17.50
CA ASN A 31 -17.41 -9.17 16.83
C ASN A 31 -17.16 -9.58 15.37
N VAL A 32 -15.89 -9.63 14.95
CA VAL A 32 -15.47 -10.29 13.71
C VAL A 32 -14.16 -11.05 13.92
N VAL A 33 -14.07 -12.24 13.32
CA VAL A 33 -12.90 -13.11 13.32
C VAL A 33 -12.31 -13.17 11.91
N PHE A 34 -11.07 -12.73 11.77
CA PHE A 34 -10.27 -12.90 10.56
C PHE A 34 -9.24 -14.00 10.76
N ARG A 35 -8.90 -14.69 9.67
CA ARG A 35 -7.77 -15.60 9.59
C ARG A 35 -6.75 -15.07 8.60
N VAL A 36 -5.52 -14.90 9.06
CA VAL A 36 -4.34 -14.60 8.24
C VAL A 36 -3.35 -15.72 8.49
N GLU A 37 -2.90 -16.41 7.44
CA GLU A 37 -2.06 -17.60 7.55
C GLU A 37 -2.68 -18.62 8.55
N ASP A 38 -2.00 -18.93 9.65
CA ASP A 38 -2.47 -19.84 10.70
C ASP A 38 -2.87 -19.12 12.01
N THR A 39 -3.09 -17.80 11.92
CA THR A 39 -3.40 -16.93 13.05
C THR A 39 -4.83 -16.38 12.97
N LEU A 40 -5.56 -16.47 14.08
CA LEU A 40 -6.88 -15.85 14.26
C LEU A 40 -6.77 -14.48 14.92
N TYR A 41 -7.50 -13.54 14.34
CA TYR A 41 -7.66 -12.18 14.81
C TYR A 41 -9.11 -11.99 15.17
N ARG A 42 -9.40 -11.52 16.39
CA ARG A 42 -10.77 -11.20 16.81
C ARG A 42 -10.84 -9.73 17.13
N ILE A 43 -11.49 -8.96 16.27
CA ILE A 43 -11.45 -7.49 16.29
C ILE A 43 -12.85 -6.90 16.08
N HIS A 44 -12.94 -5.57 16.00
CA HIS A 44 -14.22 -4.88 15.91
C HIS A 44 -14.55 -4.53 14.46
N ARG A 45 -15.63 -5.14 13.97
CA ARG A 45 -16.18 -4.96 12.62
C ARG A 45 -16.41 -3.49 12.24
N TYR A 46 -16.74 -2.66 13.23
CA TYR A 46 -16.99 -1.23 13.05
C TYR A 46 -15.85 -0.49 12.34
N PHE A 47 -14.59 -0.72 12.71
CA PHE A 47 -13.44 -0.03 12.08
C PHE A 47 -13.30 -0.38 10.60
N PHE A 48 -13.62 -1.62 10.23
CA PHE A 48 -13.56 -2.09 8.85
C PHE A 48 -14.75 -1.56 8.06
N GLN A 49 -15.97 -1.61 8.62
CA GLN A 49 -17.16 -1.10 7.94
C GLN A 49 -17.15 0.41 7.73
N ARG A 50 -16.68 1.17 8.71
CA ARG A 50 -16.71 2.63 8.64
C ARG A 50 -15.77 3.17 7.56
N ASP A 51 -14.56 2.61 7.48
CA ASP A 51 -13.48 3.20 6.71
C ASP A 51 -13.17 2.43 5.41
N SER A 52 -13.84 1.31 5.14
CA SER A 52 -13.69 0.54 3.90
C SER A 52 -15.04 0.20 3.27
N PRO A 53 -15.36 0.75 2.10
CA PRO A 53 -16.56 0.39 1.33
C PRO A 53 -16.61 -1.09 0.94
N ILE A 54 -15.43 -1.70 0.74
CA ILE A 54 -15.29 -3.13 0.44
C ILE A 54 -15.82 -3.96 1.62
N PHE A 55 -15.35 -3.67 2.83
CA PHE A 55 -15.80 -4.38 4.02
C PHE A 55 -17.24 -4.03 4.37
N GLU A 56 -17.65 -2.76 4.27
CA GLU A 56 -19.04 -2.35 4.43
C GLU A 56 -19.98 -3.21 3.56
N THR A 57 -19.68 -3.30 2.27
CA THR A 57 -20.44 -4.12 1.32
C THR A 57 -20.41 -5.58 1.71
N MET A 58 -19.23 -6.18 1.94
CA MET A 58 -19.08 -7.58 2.33
C MET A 58 -19.97 -7.93 3.53
N PHE A 59 -19.96 -7.06 4.53
CA PHE A 59 -20.69 -7.22 5.77
C PHE A 59 -22.21 -6.97 5.65
N SER A 60 -22.64 -6.27 4.61
CA SER A 60 -24.06 -6.01 4.30
C SER A 60 -24.75 -7.17 3.57
N LEU A 61 -23.98 -8.07 2.94
CA LEU A 61 -24.51 -9.14 2.13
C LEU A 61 -25.19 -10.20 3.02
N PRO A 62 -26.38 -10.70 2.63
CA PRO A 62 -27.03 -11.78 3.37
C PRO A 62 -26.16 -13.03 3.31
N PRO A 63 -26.10 -13.82 4.40
CA PRO A 63 -25.40 -15.10 4.35
C PRO A 63 -26.06 -16.02 3.31
N PRO A 64 -25.30 -16.96 2.72
CA PRO A 64 -25.88 -17.98 1.84
C PRO A 64 -27.01 -18.74 2.55
N ILE A 65 -28.03 -19.16 1.79
CA ILE A 65 -29.14 -19.97 2.31
C ILE A 65 -28.54 -21.21 3.01
N ASP A 66 -28.99 -21.46 4.25
CA ASP A 66 -28.54 -22.55 5.12
C ASP A 66 -27.08 -22.48 5.63
N ALA A 67 -26.45 -21.30 5.56
CA ALA A 67 -25.08 -21.10 6.04
C ALA A 67 -25.02 -20.01 7.14
N ARG A 68 -24.22 -20.24 8.19
CA ARG A 68 -23.88 -19.18 9.17
C ARG A 68 -23.11 -18.03 8.49
N PRO A 69 -23.20 -16.78 8.98
CA PRO A 69 -22.34 -15.70 8.49
C PRO A 69 -20.85 -16.03 8.67
N GLU A 70 -20.03 -15.66 7.70
CA GLU A 70 -18.57 -15.79 7.82
C GLU A 70 -18.02 -14.70 8.74
N GLY A 71 -17.09 -15.07 9.61
CA GLY A 71 -16.40 -14.15 10.52
C GLY A 71 -17.08 -13.93 11.87
N GLU A 72 -18.26 -14.49 12.15
CA GLU A 72 -18.88 -14.35 13.48
C GLU A 72 -18.29 -15.32 14.52
N GLU A 73 -17.83 -16.49 14.06
CA GLU A 73 -17.33 -17.58 14.90
C GLU A 73 -15.92 -18.02 14.49
N GLU A 74 -15.20 -18.67 15.43
CA GLU A 74 -13.82 -19.15 15.21
C GLU A 74 -13.75 -20.33 14.24
N ASP A 75 -14.84 -21.10 14.09
CA ASP A 75 -14.93 -22.24 13.18
C ASP A 75 -15.11 -21.82 11.71
N ARG A 76 -15.49 -20.55 11.48
CA ARG A 76 -15.68 -19.98 10.15
C ARG A 76 -15.19 -18.52 10.07
N PRO A 77 -13.88 -18.27 10.23
CA PRO A 77 -13.32 -16.93 10.15
C PRO A 77 -13.31 -16.42 8.70
N ILE A 78 -13.26 -15.09 8.52
CA ILE A 78 -13.00 -14.49 7.21
C ILE A 78 -11.54 -14.72 6.84
N GLN A 79 -11.29 -15.50 5.79
CA GLN A 79 -9.92 -15.80 5.36
C GLN A 79 -9.35 -14.70 4.47
N LEU A 80 -8.22 -14.12 4.88
CA LEU A 80 -7.50 -13.09 4.12
C LEU A 80 -6.34 -13.72 3.34
N GLU A 81 -6.61 -14.12 2.09
CA GLU A 81 -5.62 -14.79 1.25
C GLU A 81 -4.55 -13.85 0.68
N GLY A 82 -3.30 -14.35 0.67
CA GLY A 82 -2.14 -13.63 0.12
C GLY A 82 -1.72 -12.42 0.97
N ILE A 83 -2.05 -12.46 2.26
CA ILE A 83 -1.66 -11.47 3.28
C ILE A 83 -0.79 -12.18 4.31
N GLU A 84 0.32 -11.55 4.68
CA GLU A 84 1.19 -12.03 5.76
C GLU A 84 0.75 -11.42 7.09
N CYS A 85 0.89 -12.15 8.21
CA CYS A 85 0.49 -11.64 9.53
C CYS A 85 1.13 -10.28 9.85
N ARG A 86 2.43 -10.09 9.52
CA ARG A 86 3.13 -8.81 9.77
C ARG A 86 2.49 -7.62 9.05
N ASP A 87 1.96 -7.83 7.84
CA ASP A 87 1.38 -6.74 7.06
C ASP A 87 0.04 -6.34 7.69
N PHE A 88 -0.74 -7.34 8.11
CA PHE A 88 -2.02 -7.12 8.78
C PHE A 88 -1.85 -6.48 10.16
N ASP A 89 -0.86 -6.93 10.94
CA ASP A 89 -0.53 -6.36 12.25
C ASP A 89 -0.18 -4.87 12.15
N ARG A 90 0.55 -4.46 11.10
CA ARG A 90 0.91 -3.07 10.85
C ARG A 90 -0.34 -2.23 10.58
N LEU A 91 -1.26 -2.70 9.73
CA LEU A 91 -2.54 -2.03 9.49
C LEU A 91 -3.36 -1.92 10.79
N LEU A 92 -3.47 -3.02 11.54
CA LEU A 92 -4.19 -3.04 12.80
C LEU A 92 -3.55 -2.13 13.87
N SER A 93 -2.24 -1.93 13.84
CA SER A 93 -1.56 -1.00 14.75
C SER A 93 -1.97 0.46 14.51
N VAL A 94 -2.39 0.81 13.28
CA VAL A 94 -2.94 2.14 12.95
C VAL A 94 -4.38 2.26 13.47
N MET A 95 -5.18 1.21 13.36
CA MET A 95 -6.58 1.20 13.84
C MET A 95 -6.67 1.07 15.37
N TYR A 96 -5.73 0.36 15.98
CA TYR A 96 -5.65 0.09 17.42
C TYR A 96 -4.30 0.53 17.97
N PRO A 97 -4.02 1.86 17.98
CA PRO A 97 -2.74 2.38 18.44
C PRO A 97 -2.54 2.10 19.94
N LYS A 98 -1.34 1.68 20.33
CA LYS A 98 -0.97 1.59 21.76
C LYS A 98 -0.90 2.97 22.42
N SER A 99 -0.53 3.97 21.64
CA SER A 99 -0.42 5.35 22.08
C SER A 99 -0.88 6.29 20.97
N PHE A 100 -1.67 7.30 21.32
CA PHE A 100 -2.17 8.28 20.35
C PHE A 100 -1.11 9.32 19.94
N ASN A 101 0.02 9.37 20.65
CA ASN A 101 1.08 10.35 20.41
C ASN A 101 2.21 9.85 19.49
N ALA A 102 2.21 8.56 19.13
CA ALA A 102 3.27 7.95 18.34
C ALA A 102 2.74 6.73 17.57
N TYR A 103 3.12 6.65 16.30
CA TYR A 103 2.85 5.47 15.49
C TYR A 103 3.88 4.36 15.77
N GLU A 104 3.44 3.11 15.70
CA GLU A 104 4.33 1.95 15.82
C GLU A 104 5.13 1.71 14.53
N SER A 105 4.58 2.12 13.38
CA SER A 105 5.28 2.09 12.10
C SER A 105 6.20 3.30 12.00
N SER A 106 7.50 3.05 11.82
CA SER A 106 8.54 4.09 11.78
C SER A 106 9.38 4.03 10.50
N THR A 107 9.37 2.89 9.80
CA THR A 107 10.19 2.67 8.61
C THR A 107 9.38 2.78 7.32
N THR A 108 10.07 3.09 6.22
CA THR A 108 9.47 3.10 4.86
C THR A 108 8.84 1.76 4.51
N GLU A 109 9.44 0.63 4.92
CA GLU A 109 8.89 -0.70 4.65
C GLU A 109 7.56 -0.92 5.38
N GLU A 110 7.48 -0.53 6.65
CA GLU A 110 6.26 -0.65 7.45
C GLU A 110 5.12 0.20 6.87
N TRP A 111 5.40 1.46 6.53
CA TRP A 111 4.38 2.33 5.92
C TRP A 111 4.01 1.88 4.50
N THR A 112 4.94 1.28 3.75
CA THR A 112 4.64 0.65 2.46
C THR A 112 3.67 -0.52 2.62
N SER A 113 3.83 -1.32 3.68
CA SER A 113 2.91 -2.40 4.01
C SER A 113 1.52 -1.87 4.37
N VAL A 114 1.44 -0.80 5.16
CA VAL A 114 0.16 -0.16 5.48
C VAL A 114 -0.51 0.37 4.21
N LEU A 115 0.24 1.09 3.37
CA LEU A 115 -0.25 1.62 2.08
C LEU A 115 -0.77 0.50 1.17
N LYS A 116 -0.08 -0.64 1.11
CA LYS A 116 -0.48 -1.82 0.33
C LYS A 116 -1.86 -2.32 0.72
N LEU A 117 -2.10 -2.54 2.02
CA LEU A 117 -3.37 -3.07 2.51
C LEU A 117 -4.48 -2.01 2.46
N ALA A 118 -4.15 -0.78 2.80
CA ALA A 118 -5.09 0.33 2.72
C ALA A 118 -5.60 0.53 1.29
N THR A 119 -4.71 0.45 0.29
CA THR A 119 -5.10 0.51 -1.13
C THR A 119 -5.86 -0.74 -1.59
N ARG A 120 -5.50 -1.93 -1.10
CA ARG A 120 -6.18 -3.19 -1.48
C ARG A 120 -7.62 -3.27 -0.97
N TRP A 121 -7.89 -2.64 0.17
CA TRP A 121 -9.17 -2.71 0.85
C TRP A 121 -9.89 -1.35 0.90
N ASP A 122 -9.49 -0.38 0.08
CA ASP A 122 -10.12 0.94 -0.03
C ASP A 122 -10.29 1.64 1.34
N PHE A 123 -9.25 1.60 2.17
CA PHE A 123 -9.17 2.41 3.40
C PHE A 123 -8.59 3.79 3.09
N ASP A 124 -9.40 4.68 2.53
CA ASP A 124 -8.94 5.97 2.00
C ASP A 124 -8.19 6.83 3.03
N SER A 125 -8.75 7.02 4.24
CA SER A 125 -8.09 7.82 5.28
C SER A 125 -6.77 7.20 5.77
N ILE A 126 -6.67 5.87 5.82
CA ILE A 126 -5.43 5.19 6.20
C ILE A 126 -4.41 5.27 5.05
N ARG A 127 -4.88 5.21 3.81
CA ARG A 127 -4.06 5.40 2.61
C ARG A 127 -3.45 6.80 2.59
N GLU A 128 -4.24 7.84 2.86
CA GLU A 128 -3.76 9.23 2.98
C GLU A 128 -2.70 9.36 4.07
N LEU A 129 -2.95 8.80 5.26
CA LEU A 129 -1.97 8.80 6.36
C LEU A 129 -0.66 8.10 5.98
N ALA A 130 -0.73 6.96 5.30
CA ALA A 130 0.46 6.24 4.85
C ALA A 130 1.23 7.04 3.78
N VAL A 131 0.52 7.73 2.89
CA VAL A 131 1.12 8.64 1.89
C VAL A 131 1.86 9.79 2.56
N GLU A 132 1.25 10.48 3.54
CA GLU A 132 1.91 11.56 4.27
C GLU A 132 3.18 11.08 5.00
N SER A 133 3.09 9.91 5.64
CA SER A 133 4.19 9.31 6.38
C SER A 133 5.35 8.89 5.47
N LEU A 134 5.06 8.34 4.29
CA LEU A 134 6.07 7.97 3.28
C LEU A 134 6.72 9.20 2.65
N THR A 135 5.95 10.25 2.36
CA THR A 135 6.48 11.51 1.80
C THR A 135 7.56 12.11 2.70
N SER A 136 7.44 11.94 4.02
CA SER A 136 8.39 12.50 4.99
C SER A 136 9.62 11.62 5.25
N SER A 137 9.59 10.34 4.90
CA SER A 137 10.58 9.35 5.37
C SER A 137 11.27 8.55 4.25
N ALA A 138 10.64 8.43 3.07
CA ALA A 138 11.14 7.61 1.98
C ALA A 138 12.10 8.38 1.06
N SER A 139 12.95 7.65 0.32
CA SER A 139 13.80 8.26 -0.69
C SER A 139 13.01 8.64 -1.96
N PRO A 140 13.46 9.63 -2.75
CA PRO A 140 12.81 9.99 -4.01
C PRO A 140 12.62 8.81 -4.97
N ALA A 141 13.62 7.91 -5.05
CA ALA A 141 13.53 6.72 -5.88
C ALA A 141 12.48 5.72 -5.39
N ASP A 142 12.36 5.54 -4.07
CA ASP A 142 11.33 4.67 -3.48
C ASP A 142 9.94 5.28 -3.70
N LEU A 143 9.78 6.59 -3.50
CA LEU A 143 8.52 7.30 -3.75
C LEU A 143 8.06 7.16 -5.20
N ILE A 144 8.96 7.27 -6.19
CA ILE A 144 8.60 7.04 -7.61
C ILE A 144 8.08 5.62 -7.84
N ILE A 145 8.75 4.60 -7.27
CA ILE A 145 8.30 3.21 -7.42
C ILE A 145 6.94 3.00 -6.76
N LEU A 146 6.76 3.52 -5.55
CA LEU A 146 5.52 3.41 -4.79
C LEU A 146 4.39 4.17 -5.47
N ALA A 147 4.69 5.32 -6.07
CA ALA A 147 3.75 6.13 -6.84
C ALA A 147 3.17 5.35 -8.01
N HIS A 148 4.02 4.70 -8.81
CA HIS A 148 3.56 3.85 -9.91
C HIS A 148 2.80 2.61 -9.42
N ARG A 149 3.22 2.02 -8.29
CA ARG A 149 2.62 0.78 -7.77
C ARG A 149 1.23 0.99 -7.16
N TYR A 150 1.02 2.10 -6.46
CA TYR A 150 -0.20 2.38 -5.69
C TYR A 150 -1.00 3.57 -6.22
N ASP A 151 -0.68 4.01 -7.45
CA ASP A 151 -1.32 5.12 -8.16
C ASP A 151 -1.36 6.42 -7.33
N VAL A 152 -0.18 6.85 -6.87
CA VAL A 152 0.03 8.08 -6.11
C VAL A 152 0.74 9.10 -7.01
N SER A 153 0.02 9.59 -8.02
CA SER A 153 0.56 10.46 -9.08
C SER A 153 1.19 11.76 -8.58
N GLN A 154 0.74 12.27 -7.42
CA GLN A 154 1.26 13.48 -6.80
C GLN A 154 2.76 13.41 -6.45
N TRP A 155 3.32 12.21 -6.26
CA TRP A 155 4.75 12.03 -5.99
C TRP A 155 5.60 12.04 -7.26
N LEU A 156 5.05 11.70 -8.43
CA LEU A 156 5.87 11.48 -9.61
C LEU A 156 6.66 12.74 -10.03
N LEU A 157 5.97 13.86 -10.22
CA LEU A 157 6.61 15.08 -10.70
C LEU A 157 7.65 15.66 -9.72
N PRO A 158 7.33 15.87 -8.43
CA PRO A 158 8.29 16.40 -7.47
C PRO A 158 9.54 15.53 -7.33
N GLU A 159 9.38 14.20 -7.30
CA GLU A 159 10.51 13.30 -7.07
C GLU A 159 11.37 13.12 -8.31
N TYR A 160 10.79 13.10 -9.51
CA TYR A 160 11.60 13.15 -10.74
C TYR A 160 12.35 14.48 -10.87
N MET A 161 11.71 15.59 -10.50
CA MET A 161 12.36 16.90 -10.45
C MET A 161 13.55 16.89 -9.50
N GLU A 162 13.38 16.37 -8.29
CA GLU A 162 14.45 16.24 -7.29
C GLU A 162 15.63 15.44 -7.85
N LEU A 163 15.38 14.28 -8.46
CA LEU A 163 16.43 13.47 -9.09
C LEU A 163 17.10 14.14 -10.30
N CYS A 164 16.39 15.01 -11.01
CA CYS A 164 16.93 15.73 -12.16
C CYS A 164 17.74 16.98 -11.77
N VAL A 165 17.37 17.64 -10.67
CA VAL A 165 17.96 18.94 -10.26
C VAL A 165 19.10 18.76 -9.25
N ARG A 166 19.01 17.78 -8.34
CA ARG A 166 20.01 17.59 -7.27
C ARG A 166 21.44 17.48 -7.79
N ASP A 167 22.42 17.92 -7.01
CA ASP A 167 23.81 17.91 -7.44
C ASP A 167 24.38 16.49 -7.54
N GLU A 168 23.99 15.64 -6.60
CA GLU A 168 24.45 14.26 -6.46
C GLU A 168 24.01 13.39 -7.65
N PRO A 169 24.91 12.56 -8.20
CA PRO A 169 24.53 11.58 -9.22
C PRO A 169 23.56 10.53 -8.66
N LEU A 170 22.90 9.80 -9.56
CA LEU A 170 22.14 8.61 -9.17
C LEU A 170 23.10 7.55 -8.62
N SER A 171 22.79 7.04 -7.44
CA SER A 171 23.48 5.88 -6.87
C SER A 171 23.15 4.61 -7.66
N LEU A 172 24.00 3.58 -7.52
CA LEU A 172 23.72 2.27 -8.11
C LEU A 172 22.44 1.63 -7.57
N GLU A 173 22.09 1.90 -6.31
CA GLU A 173 20.87 1.38 -5.70
C GLU A 173 19.63 2.02 -6.31
N GLU A 174 19.60 3.35 -6.40
CA GLU A 174 18.52 4.08 -7.08
C GLU A 174 18.42 3.66 -8.55
N GLY A 175 19.55 3.48 -9.22
CA GLY A 175 19.58 3.03 -10.61
C GLY A 175 18.97 1.64 -10.81
N ARG A 176 19.23 0.70 -9.88
CA ARG A 176 18.62 -0.64 -9.90
C ARG A 176 17.11 -0.58 -9.66
N LYS A 177 16.69 0.29 -8.74
CA LYS A 177 15.29 0.50 -8.37
C LYS A 177 14.47 1.11 -9.52
N LEU A 178 14.97 2.17 -10.14
CA LEU A 178 14.27 2.94 -11.19
C LEU A 178 14.27 2.26 -12.56
N GLY A 179 15.25 1.38 -12.81
CA GLY A 179 15.43 0.69 -14.08
C GLY A 179 16.13 1.56 -15.14
N VAL A 180 16.66 0.90 -16.17
CA VAL A 180 17.57 1.52 -17.15
C VAL A 180 16.91 2.67 -17.91
N ASN A 181 15.66 2.52 -18.36
CA ASN A 181 14.97 3.55 -19.13
C ASN A 181 14.84 4.86 -18.35
N THR A 182 14.39 4.76 -17.09
CA THR A 182 14.22 5.90 -16.19
C THR A 182 15.56 6.57 -15.90
N VAL A 183 16.60 5.79 -15.62
CA VAL A 183 17.95 6.31 -15.36
C VAL A 183 18.51 7.05 -16.58
N VAL A 184 18.34 6.50 -17.78
CA VAL A 184 18.79 7.14 -19.02
C VAL A 184 18.06 8.46 -19.24
N ALA A 185 16.74 8.48 -19.06
CA ALA A 185 15.94 9.69 -19.17
C ALA A 185 16.35 10.77 -18.15
N ILE A 186 16.55 10.40 -16.88
CA ILE A 186 17.05 11.33 -15.84
C ILE A 186 18.40 11.91 -16.25
N ASN A 187 19.33 11.08 -16.72
CA ASN A 187 20.66 11.55 -17.15
C ASN A 187 20.59 12.46 -18.38
N GLN A 188 19.71 12.18 -19.35
CA GLN A 188 19.50 13.06 -20.50
C GLN A 188 19.00 14.44 -20.06
N ILE A 189 18.05 14.48 -19.13
CA ILE A 189 17.52 15.73 -18.58
C ILE A 189 18.61 16.48 -17.80
N ARG A 190 19.35 15.79 -16.92
CA ARG A 190 20.50 16.35 -16.19
C ARG A 190 21.54 16.95 -17.13
N HIS A 191 21.88 16.24 -18.21
CA HIS A 191 22.83 16.72 -19.21
C HIS A 191 22.28 17.97 -19.94
N GLN A 192 20.99 18.00 -20.26
CA GLN A 192 20.36 19.18 -20.88
C GLN A 192 20.35 20.39 -19.94
N ILE A 193 20.11 20.19 -18.64
CA ILE A 193 20.16 21.25 -17.63
C ILE A 193 21.58 21.81 -17.52
N ARG A 194 22.59 20.93 -17.48
CA ARG A 194 23.99 21.32 -17.20
C ARG A 194 24.78 21.86 -18.39
N TYR A 195 24.45 21.48 -19.63
CA TYR A 195 25.30 21.76 -20.81
C TYR A 195 24.66 22.64 -21.90
N ARG A 196 23.33 22.78 -21.97
CA ARG A 196 22.66 23.56 -23.05
C ARG A 196 22.45 25.03 -22.67
N SER A 197 23.52 25.82 -22.74
CA SER A 197 23.50 27.24 -23.15
C SER A 197 22.58 28.27 -22.45
N ASN A 198 21.93 27.99 -21.31
CA ASN A 198 21.29 29.03 -20.49
C ASN A 198 21.13 28.59 -19.03
N LEU A 199 21.82 29.32 -18.12
CA LEU A 199 21.64 29.30 -16.67
C LEU A 199 20.23 29.77 -16.19
N ASN A 200 19.25 29.90 -17.09
CA ASN A 200 17.95 30.55 -16.84
C ASN A 200 16.74 29.63 -17.04
N ARG A 201 16.91 28.30 -17.03
CA ARG A 201 15.73 27.43 -16.90
C ARG A 201 15.18 27.57 -15.49
N HIS A 202 14.12 28.37 -15.38
CA HIS A 202 13.28 28.43 -14.20
C HIS A 202 12.72 27.04 -13.92
N ASN A 203 12.44 26.72 -12.66
CA ASN A 203 11.92 25.41 -12.25
C ASN A 203 10.73 24.96 -13.11
N ASP A 204 9.90 25.90 -13.57
CA ASP A 204 8.75 25.64 -14.45
C ASP A 204 9.16 25.00 -15.79
N ALA A 205 10.23 25.49 -16.44
CA ALA A 205 10.71 24.93 -17.71
C ALA A 205 11.36 23.54 -17.54
N ILE A 206 11.90 23.25 -16.35
CA ILE A 206 12.40 21.93 -16.00
C ILE A 206 11.22 20.99 -15.71
N ALA A 207 10.20 21.48 -14.99
CA ALA A 207 8.98 20.73 -14.70
C ALA A 207 8.24 20.32 -15.98
N GLU A 208 8.08 21.23 -16.96
CA GLU A 208 7.49 20.91 -18.27
C GLU A 208 8.28 19.83 -19.03
N LEU A 209 9.61 19.87 -18.94
CA LEU A 209 10.47 18.89 -19.59
C LEU A 209 10.37 17.52 -18.90
N VAL A 210 10.42 17.49 -17.57
CA VAL A 210 10.23 16.26 -16.77
C VAL A 210 8.83 15.69 -17.01
N GLN A 211 7.79 16.53 -17.01
CA GLN A 211 6.42 16.13 -17.26
C GLN A 211 6.26 15.54 -18.67
N SER A 212 6.81 16.17 -19.70
CA SER A 212 6.72 15.65 -21.07
C SER A 212 7.44 14.31 -21.26
N VAL A 213 8.60 14.12 -20.63
CA VAL A 213 9.38 12.88 -20.74
C VAL A 213 8.81 11.73 -19.90
N PHE A 214 8.45 11.98 -18.64
CA PHE A 214 8.07 10.90 -17.71
C PHE A 214 6.57 10.72 -17.54
N ILE A 215 5.77 11.77 -17.70
CA ILE A 215 4.32 11.70 -17.47
C ILE A 215 3.58 11.58 -18.79
N THR A 216 3.89 12.43 -19.78
CA THR A 216 3.23 12.38 -21.10
C THR A 216 3.83 11.30 -21.99
N GLY A 217 5.15 11.10 -21.97
CA GLY A 217 5.84 10.10 -22.81
C GLY A 217 5.52 8.63 -22.51
N LEU A 218 5.01 8.31 -21.30
CA LEU A 218 4.56 6.95 -20.96
C LEU A 218 3.16 6.61 -21.52
N VAL A 219 2.35 7.61 -21.85
CA VAL A 219 0.98 7.42 -22.39
C VAL A 219 1.02 6.97 -23.86
N GLU A 220 2.08 7.28 -24.60
CA GLU A 220 2.22 6.88 -26.02
C GLU A 220 2.81 5.47 -26.23
N LEU A 221 3.46 4.88 -25.22
CA LEU A 221 4.02 3.52 -25.29
C LEU A 221 3.07 2.42 -24.78
N THR A 222 1.87 2.80 -24.31
CA THR A 222 0.85 1.90 -23.76
C THR A 222 -0.44 1.83 -24.58
N LYS A 223 -0.45 2.41 -25.80
CA LYS A 223 -1.46 2.17 -26.84
C LYS A 223 -0.89 1.29 -27.94
#